data_AF-A0A1M6LVI3-F1
#
_entry.id   AF-A0A1M6LVI3-F1
#
_cell.length_a   1.000
_cell.length_b   1.000
_cell.length_c   1.000
_cell.angle_alpha   90.00
_cell.angle_beta   90.00
_cell.angle_gamma   90.00
#
_symmetry.space_group_name_H-M   'P 1'
#
loop_
_entity.id
_entity.type
_entity.pdbx_description
1 polymer ?
#
loop_
_entity_poly.entity_id
_entity_poly.type
_entity_poly.pdbx_seq_one_letter_code
_entity_poly.pdbx_strand_id
1 'polypeptide(L)' 'MKKVFLKVEEDKLQFFLELIKNLDFVQIQDYEVDSKEEIEANVREGFEELQKYKKGKLKTTSAKDFIDEL' A
#
# COMPACT_ATOMS: atom_id res chain seq x y z
N MET A 1 15.99 -23.22 11.15
CA MET A 1 14.87 -22.96 10.23
C MET A 1 15.37 -23.09 8.80
N LYS A 2 14.57 -23.63 7.87
CA LYS A 2 14.92 -23.73 6.44
C LYS A 2 14.03 -22.77 5.65
N LYS A 3 14.58 -22.15 4.62
CA LYS A 3 13.84 -21.23 3.74
C LYS A 3 13.41 -21.96 2.48
N VAL A 4 12.20 -21.66 1.99
CA VAL A 4 11.65 -22.18 0.74
C VAL A 4 11.21 -20.98 -0.09
N PHE A 5 11.51 -21.02 -1.39
CA PHE A 5 11.04 -20.03 -2.36
C PHE A 5 9.97 -20.68 -3.23
N LEU A 6 8.82 -20.02 -3.34
CA LEU A 6 7.67 -20.50 -4.09
C LEU A 6 7.38 -19.48 -5.20
N LYS A 7 7.18 -19.97 -6.41
CA LYS A 7 6.64 -19.18 -7.50
C LYS A 7 5.16 -19.52 -7.62
N VAL A 8 4.32 -18.53 -7.37
CA VAL A 8 2.85 -18.65 -7.39
C VAL A 8 2.33 -17.73 -8.49
N GLU A 9 1.24 -18.13 -9.15
CA GLU A 9 0.52 -17.26 -10.08
C GLU A 9 -0.08 -16.06 -9.33
N GLU A 10 -0.03 -14.87 -9.93
CA GLU A 10 -0.39 -13.61 -9.26
C GLU A 10 -1.86 -13.59 -8.82
N ASP A 11 -2.77 -14.12 -9.64
CA ASP A 11 -4.20 -14.25 -9.34
C ASP A 11 -4.50 -15.28 -8.24
N LYS A 12 -3.52 -16.12 -7.87
CA LYS A 12 -3.62 -17.10 -6.78
C LYS A 12 -2.88 -16.66 -5.52
N LEU A 13 -2.12 -15.57 -5.55
CA LEU A 13 -1.28 -15.14 -4.43
C LEU A 13 -2.10 -14.89 -3.17
N GLN A 14 -3.17 -14.11 -3.28
CA GLN A 14 -4.03 -13.77 -2.12
C GLN A 14 -4.66 -15.02 -1.50
N PHE A 15 -5.15 -15.95 -2.32
CA PHE A 15 -5.70 -17.22 -1.84
C PHE A 15 -4.64 -18.05 -1.11
N PHE A 16 -3.44 -18.14 -1.68
CA PHE A 16 -2.35 -18.90 -1.07
C PHE A 16 -1.90 -18.30 0.27
N LEU A 17 -1.80 -16.97 0.36
CA LEU A 17 -1.48 -16.27 1.60
C LEU A 17 -2.51 -16.55 2.70
N GLU A 18 -3.81 -16.49 2.40
CA GLU A 18 -4.88 -16.79 3.36
C GLU A 18 -4.82 -18.24 3.87
N LEU A 19 -4.42 -19.20 3.02
CA LEU A 19 -4.24 -20.60 3.44
C LEU A 19 -3.08 -20.74 4.44
N ILE A 20 -1.92 -20.17 4.13
CA ILE A 20 -0.73 -20.35 4.95
C ILE A 20 -0.71 -19.47 6.20
N LYS A 21 -1.48 -18.37 6.22
CA LYS A 21 -1.61 -17.45 7.36
C LYS A 21 -2.18 -18.11 8.61
N ASN A 22 -2.96 -19.19 8.45
CA ASN A 22 -3.51 -19.96 9.56
C ASN A 22 -2.54 -21.00 10.14
N LEU A 23 -1.35 -21.16 9.56
CA LEU A 23 -0.34 -22.09 10.04
C LEU A 23 0.60 -21.38 11.03
N ASP A 24 0.52 -21.73 12.31
CA ASP A 24 1.28 -21.15 13.42
C ASP A 24 2.80 -21.34 13.33
N PHE A 25 3.25 -22.29 12.50
CA PHE A 25 4.66 -22.57 12.24
C PHE A 25 5.21 -21.87 10.98
N VAL A 26 4.41 -21.07 10.28
CA VAL A 26 4.81 -20.36 9.05
C VAL A 26 5.10 -18.90 9.36
N GLN A 27 6.27 -18.43 8.95
CA GLN A 27 6.64 -17.02 8.98
C GLN A 27 6.65 -16.48 7.55
N ILE A 28 5.75 -15.54 7.26
CA ILE A 28 5.70 -14.83 5.99
C ILE A 28 6.60 -13.60 6.14
N GLN A 29 7.63 -13.49 5.31
CA GLN A 29 8.36 -12.23 5.15
C GLN A 29 7.60 -11.44 4.10
N ASP A 30 6.67 -10.61 4.52
CA ASP A 30 5.91 -9.75 3.63
C ASP A 30 6.88 -8.85 2.86
N TYR A 31 6.80 -8.92 1.53
CA TYR A 31 7.19 -7.80 0.70
C TYR A 31 6.06 -6.78 0.83
N GLU A 32 6.31 -5.71 1.59
CA GLU A 32 5.54 -4.46 1.66
C GLU A 32 4.22 -4.47 0.88
N VAL A 33 3.21 -5.17 1.40
CA VAL A 33 1.82 -4.91 1.04
C VAL A 33 1.33 -4.00 2.12
N ASP A 34 1.14 -2.71 1.81
CA ASP A 34 0.62 -1.72 2.75
C ASP A 34 -0.52 -2.34 3.54
N SER A 35 -0.42 -2.30 4.86
CA SER A 35 -1.48 -2.83 5.73
C SER A 35 -2.78 -2.09 5.42
N LYS A 36 -3.94 -2.72 5.67
CA LYS A 36 -5.24 -2.05 5.49
C LYS A 36 -5.29 -0.72 6.26
N GLU A 37 -4.67 -0.68 7.42
CA GLU A 37 -4.50 0.49 8.27
C GLU A 37 -3.66 1.59 7.60
N GLU A 38 -2.60 1.23 6.88
CA GLU A 38 -1.77 2.17 6.09
C GLU A 38 -2.54 2.72 4.90
N ILE A 39 -3.31 1.89 4.20
CA ILE A 39 -4.17 2.34 3.09
C ILE A 39 -5.22 3.34 3.62
N GLU A 40 -5.87 3.03 4.75
CA GLU A 40 -6.84 3.93 5.37
C GLU A 40 -6.22 5.24 5.85
N ALA A 41 -4.99 5.19 6.38
CA ALA A 41 -4.24 6.37 6.79
C ALA A 41 -3.88 7.26 5.59
N ASN A 42 -3.36 6.67 4.51
CA ASN A 42 -3.00 7.38 3.27
C ASN A 42 -4.22 8.06 2.63
N VAL A 43 -5.37 7.37 2.59
CA VAL A 43 -6.62 7.96 2.07
C VAL A 43 -7.11 9.12 2.94
N ARG A 44 -7.02 8.99 4.27
CA ARG A 44 -7.39 10.07 5.21
C ARG A 44 -6.49 11.28 5.03
N GLU A 45 -5.18 11.06 4.92
CA GLU A 45 -4.20 12.13 4.71
C GLU A 45 -4.50 12.91 3.43
N GLY A 46 -4.70 12.23 2.31
CA GLY A 46 -5.05 12.88 1.04
C GLY A 46 -6.34 13.71 1.13
N PHE A 47 -7.33 13.27 1.92
CA PHE A 47 -8.54 14.06 2.16
C PHE A 47 -8.27 15.32 2.99
N GLU A 48 -7.42 15.24 4.02
CA GLU A 48 -7.02 16.40 4.82
C GLU A 48 -6.23 17.42 4.00
N GLU A 49 -5.37 16.98 3.09
CA GLU A 49 -4.64 17.86 2.18
C GLU A 49 -5.59 18.61 1.25
N LEU A 50 -6.58 17.93 0.67
CA LEU A 50 -7.63 18.57 -0.14
C LEU A 50 -8.42 19.62 0.67
N GLN A 51 -8.71 19.35 1.94
CA GLN A 51 -9.37 20.30 2.83
C GLN A 51 -8.48 21.53 3.13
N LYS A 52 -7.18 21.32 3.36
CA LYS A 52 -6.20 22.41 3.57
C LYS A 52 -6.04 23.27 2.31
N TYR A 53 -6.04 22.65 1.12
CA TYR A 53 -6.05 23.34 -0.16
C TYR A 53 -7.31 24.20 -0.34
N LYS A 54 -8.51 23.63 -0.12
CA LYS A 54 -9.77 24.38 -0.21
C LYS A 54 -9.84 25.58 0.75
N LYS A 55 -9.16 25.49 1.90
CA LYS A 55 -9.03 26.58 2.88
C LYS A 55 -7.95 27.62 2.52
N GLY A 56 -7.29 27.48 1.37
CA GLY A 56 -6.21 28.36 0.92
C GLY A 56 -4.91 28.23 1.73
N LYS A 57 -4.77 27.16 2.52
CA LYS A 57 -3.62 26.96 3.42
C LYS A 57 -2.50 26.14 2.81
N LEU A 58 -2.72 25.53 1.65
CA LEU A 58 -1.74 24.71 0.94
C LEU A 58 -1.42 25.35 -0.42
N LYS A 59 -0.13 25.52 -0.72
CA LYS A 59 0.32 25.87 -2.07
C LYS A 59 0.30 24.60 -2.92
N THR A 60 -0.34 24.65 -4.08
CA THR A 60 -0.37 23.55 -5.04
C THR A 60 0.39 23.94 -6.29
N THR A 61 0.92 22.94 -6.98
CA THR A 61 1.41 23.09 -8.35
C THR A 61 0.29 22.77 -9.34
N SER A 62 0.39 23.27 -10.58
CA SER A 62 -0.59 22.87 -11.59
C SER A 62 -0.33 21.41 -12.00
N ALA A 63 -1.38 20.71 -12.42
CA ALA A 63 -1.23 19.33 -12.90
C ALA A 63 -0.26 19.23 -14.09
N LYS A 64 -0.16 20.30 -14.88
CA LYS A 64 0.76 20.36 -16.01
C LYS A 64 2.21 20.49 -15.54
N ASP A 65 2.48 21.44 -14.64
CA ASP A 65 3.82 21.67 -14.12
C ASP A 65 4.33 20.47 -13.33
N PHE A 66 3.44 19.76 -12.61
CA PHE A 66 3.79 18.51 -11.93
C PHE A 66 4.25 17.41 -12.90
N ILE A 67 3.56 17.25 -14.03
CA ILE A 67 3.90 16.22 -15.03
C ILE A 67 5.22 16.55 -15.73
N ASP A 68 5.53 17.84 -15.92
CA ASP A 68 6.78 18.29 -16.52
C ASP A 68 8.01 18.11 -15.57
N GLU A 69 7.79 17.90 -14.27
CA GLU A 69 8.84 17.71 -13.25
C GLU A 69 9.23 16.22 -12.98
N LEU A 70 8.47 15.25 -13.48
CA LEU A 70 8.70 13.81 -13.30
C LEU A 70 9.50 13.18 -14.45
#